data_AF-A0A7D7A209-F1
#
_entry.id   AF-A0A7D7A209-F1
#
_cell.length_a   1.000
_cell.length_b   1.000
_cell.length_c   1.000
_cell.angle_alpha   90.00
_cell.angle_beta   90.00
_cell.angle_gamma   90.00
#
_symmetry.space_group_name_H-M   'P 1'
#
loop_
_entity.id
_entity.type
_entity.pdbx_description
1 polymer ?
#
loop_
_entity_poly.entity_id
_entity_poly.type
_entity_poly.pdbx_seq_one_letter_code
_entity_poly.pdbx_strand_id
1 'polypeptide(L)'
;MNADKLRTVEDWVSFYRHEFGLPVAERGGFVMLPVTGQIGVVHLPVARAEKVRDAMQHQQTPAPALARQIRWSFLVDPDSRPGDQIMEELNRLDIGIPAIGSAVMLPTGLGRWTREGCYWVVPPTRDLKLPPLSSLITTALAVGIESEG
;
A
#
# COMPACT_ATOMS: atom_id res chain seq x y z
N MET A 1 -20.16 9.24 0.08
CA MET A 1 -20.39 9.54 -1.36
C MET A 1 -20.55 8.22 -2.11
N ASN A 2 -21.56 8.05 -2.98
CA ASN A 2 -21.76 6.78 -3.69
C ASN A 2 -20.74 6.63 -4.83
N ALA A 3 -19.91 5.58 -4.78
CA ALA A 3 -18.87 5.31 -5.77
C ALA A 3 -19.40 5.14 -7.21
N ASP A 4 -20.65 4.67 -7.37
CA ASP A 4 -21.32 4.49 -8.67
C ASP A 4 -21.59 5.80 -9.42
N LYS A 5 -21.40 6.95 -8.78
CA LYS A 5 -21.58 8.29 -9.37
C LYS A 5 -20.27 8.99 -9.72
N LEU A 6 -19.11 8.40 -9.41
CA LEU A 6 -17.80 8.99 -9.67
C LEU A 6 -17.47 8.86 -11.15
N ARG A 7 -17.38 9.98 -11.87
CA ARG A 7 -17.19 10.00 -13.32
C ARG A 7 -15.86 10.59 -13.73
N THR A 8 -15.28 11.44 -12.88
CA THR A 8 -14.05 12.18 -13.15
C THR A 8 -12.96 11.81 -12.16
N VAL A 9 -11.71 12.13 -12.49
CA VAL A 9 -10.57 11.90 -11.59
C VAL A 9 -10.69 12.77 -10.34
N GLU A 10 -11.24 13.98 -10.49
CA GLU A 10 -11.53 14.93 -9.42
C GLU A 10 -12.57 14.38 -8.43
N ASP A 11 -13.59 13.67 -8.93
CA ASP A 11 -14.55 12.97 -8.07
C ASP A 11 -13.85 11.91 -7.23
N TRP A 12 -12.95 11.13 -7.83
CA TRP A 12 -12.17 10.13 -7.12
C TRP A 12 -11.19 10.74 -6.11
N VAL A 13 -10.49 11.81 -6.46
CA VAL A 13 -9.64 12.57 -5.50
C VAL A 13 -10.46 13.00 -4.30
N SER A 14 -11.65 13.55 -4.53
CA SER A 14 -12.57 13.98 -3.46
C SER A 14 -13.03 12.77 -2.65
N PHE A 15 -13.40 11.67 -3.29
CA PHE A 15 -13.79 10.43 -2.64
C PHE A 15 -12.69 9.92 -1.70
N TYR A 16 -11.46 9.77 -2.20
CA TYR A 16 -10.33 9.27 -1.41
C TYR A 16 -9.99 10.14 -0.20
N ARG A 17 -10.06 11.47 -0.38
CA ARG A 17 -9.85 12.42 0.72
C ARG A 17 -10.95 12.33 1.77
N HIS A 18 -12.21 12.26 1.35
CA HIS A 18 -13.34 12.26 2.26
C HIS A 18 -13.60 10.91 2.92
N GLU A 19 -13.59 9.82 2.17
CA GLU A 19 -13.95 8.50 2.67
C GLU A 19 -12.77 7.80 3.36
N PHE A 20 -11.54 8.02 2.89
CA PHE A 20 -10.36 7.32 3.41
C PHE A 20 -9.31 8.26 4.04
N GLY A 21 -9.53 9.57 4.05
CA GLY A 21 -8.59 10.52 4.64
C GLY A 21 -7.24 10.60 3.93
N LEU A 22 -7.11 10.07 2.70
CA LEU A 22 -5.83 9.98 2.03
C LEU A 22 -5.43 11.33 1.38
N PRO A 23 -4.16 11.75 1.47
CA PRO A 23 -3.65 13.00 0.91
C PRO A 23 -3.38 12.89 -0.60
N VAL A 24 -4.36 12.39 -1.36
CA VAL A 24 -4.22 12.18 -2.80
C VAL A 24 -4.37 13.48 -3.59
N ALA A 25 -3.84 13.50 -4.80
CA ALA A 25 -4.02 14.59 -5.76
C ALA A 25 -4.21 14.03 -7.18
N GLU A 26 -4.78 14.86 -8.06
CA GLU A 26 -4.78 14.60 -9.50
C GLU A 26 -3.37 14.90 -10.05
N ARG A 27 -2.86 14.01 -10.91
CA ARG A 27 -1.68 14.26 -11.72
C ARG A 27 -1.72 13.45 -13.01
N GLY A 28 -1.78 14.14 -14.14
CA GLY A 28 -1.72 13.51 -15.47
C GLY A 28 -2.93 12.65 -15.81
N GLY A 29 -4.11 12.98 -15.27
CA GLY A 29 -5.35 12.25 -15.46
C GLY A 29 -5.46 11.01 -14.56
N PHE A 30 -4.75 10.97 -13.44
CA PHE A 30 -4.77 9.86 -12.48
C PHE A 30 -4.84 10.36 -11.04
N VAL A 31 -5.41 9.55 -10.16
CA VAL A 31 -5.34 9.75 -8.72
C VAL A 31 -3.99 9.25 -8.21
N MET A 32 -3.19 10.13 -7.63
CA MET A 32 -1.87 9.82 -7.13
C MET A 32 -1.83 10.03 -5.61
N LEU A 33 -1.34 9.02 -4.89
CA LEU A 33 -0.99 9.09 -3.47
C LEU A 33 0.51 9.41 -3.34
N PRO A 34 0.88 10.62 -2.92
CA PRO A 34 2.29 10.96 -2.69
C PRO A 34 2.84 10.19 -1.48
N VAL A 35 4.09 9.73 -1.59
CA VAL A 35 4.86 9.19 -0.46
C VAL A 35 5.47 10.36 0.30
N THR A 36 5.14 10.47 1.58
CA THR A 36 5.47 11.62 2.42
C THR A 36 6.00 11.16 3.78
N GLY A 37 6.36 12.10 4.66
CA GLY A 37 6.66 11.79 6.06
C GLY A 37 5.45 11.36 6.90
N GLN A 38 4.24 11.36 6.34
CA GLN A 38 3.00 10.93 7.04
C GLN A 38 2.47 9.59 6.53
N ILE A 39 2.81 9.22 5.29
CA ILE A 39 2.39 7.96 4.67
C ILE A 39 3.57 7.40 3.90
N GLY A 40 4.04 6.23 4.35
CA GLY A 40 5.00 5.40 3.66
C GLY A 40 4.31 4.36 2.77
N VAL A 41 5.10 3.78 1.87
CA VAL A 41 4.68 2.67 1.02
C VAL A 41 5.73 1.58 1.06
N VAL A 42 5.29 0.33 1.07
CA VAL A 42 6.18 -0.82 0.85
C VAL A 42 5.65 -1.66 -0.31
N HIS A 43 6.52 -1.88 -1.29
CA HIS A 43 6.27 -2.75 -2.42
C HIS A 43 6.76 -4.17 -2.13
N LEU A 44 5.90 -5.16 -2.35
CA LEU A 44 6.23 -6.57 -2.17
C LEU A 44 5.85 -7.37 -3.43
N PRO A 45 6.62 -8.41 -3.81
CA PRO A 45 6.20 -9.37 -4.82
C PRO A 45 4.91 -10.08 -4.38
N VAL A 46 4.03 -10.43 -5.32
CA VAL A 46 2.67 -10.94 -5.03
C VAL A 46 2.67 -12.08 -4.01
N ALA A 47 3.48 -13.11 -4.23
CA ALA A 47 3.52 -14.29 -3.35
C ALA A 47 3.91 -13.95 -1.90
N ARG A 48 4.80 -12.98 -1.70
CA ARG A 48 5.19 -12.50 -0.37
C ARG A 48 4.12 -11.57 0.21
N ALA A 49 3.56 -10.70 -0.61
CA ALA A 49 2.50 -9.78 -0.21
C ALA A 49 1.27 -10.50 0.35
N GLU A 50 0.86 -11.61 -0.27
CA GLU A 50 -0.24 -12.44 0.22
C GLU A 50 0.05 -12.99 1.63
N LYS A 51 1.25 -13.54 1.85
CA LYS A 51 1.68 -14.02 3.17
C LYS A 51 1.76 -12.90 4.20
N VAL A 52 2.28 -11.73 3.85
CA VAL A 52 2.33 -10.56 4.74
C VAL A 52 0.93 -10.11 5.12
N ARG A 53 0.01 -10.01 4.16
CA ARG A 53 -1.39 -9.64 4.43
C ARG A 53 -2.00 -10.58 5.45
N ASP A 54 -1.86 -11.88 5.26
CA ASP A 54 -2.46 -12.89 6.15
C ASP A 54 -1.85 -12.83 7.55
N ALA A 55 -0.52 -12.68 7.65
CA ALA A 55 0.17 -12.51 8.92
C ALA A 55 -0.28 -11.24 9.65
N MET A 56 -0.36 -10.10 8.96
CA MET A 56 -0.82 -8.83 9.55
C MET A 56 -2.27 -8.89 10.02
N GLN A 57 -3.12 -9.61 9.27
CA GLN A 57 -4.49 -9.83 9.67
C GLN A 57 -4.61 -10.71 10.92
N HIS A 58 -3.81 -11.78 11.03
CA HIS A 58 -3.73 -12.59 12.25
C HIS A 58 -3.18 -11.81 13.45
N GLN A 59 -2.26 -10.86 13.22
CA GLN A 59 -1.74 -9.94 14.24
C GLN A 59 -2.70 -8.78 14.56
N GLN A 60 -3.93 -8.78 14.03
CA GLN A 60 -4.96 -7.75 14.23
C GLN A 60 -4.50 -6.33 13.87
N THR A 61 -3.57 -6.21 12.92
CA THR A 61 -2.98 -4.96 12.44
C THR A 61 -3.02 -4.90 10.91
N PRO A 62 -4.21 -4.98 10.28
CA PRO A 62 -4.32 -5.04 8.83
C PRO A 62 -3.77 -3.78 8.17
N ALA A 63 -2.88 -3.99 7.20
CA ALA A 63 -2.30 -2.93 6.38
C ALA A 63 -3.14 -2.72 5.12
N PRO A 64 -3.57 -1.49 4.77
CA PRO A 64 -4.17 -1.22 3.47
C PRO A 64 -3.22 -1.63 2.34
N ALA A 65 -3.75 -2.37 1.38
CA ALA A 65 -2.94 -3.04 0.37
C ALA A 65 -3.57 -2.86 -1.02
N LEU A 66 -2.79 -2.26 -1.91
CA LEU A 66 -3.12 -2.12 -3.32
C LEU A 66 -2.42 -3.23 -4.12
N ALA A 67 -3.20 -4.09 -4.77
CA ALA A 67 -2.65 -5.10 -5.67
C ALA A 67 -2.41 -4.55 -7.08
N ARG A 68 -1.30 -4.96 -7.68
CA ARG A 68 -1.02 -4.91 -9.13
C ARG A 68 -0.60 -6.31 -9.59
N GLN A 69 -0.42 -6.48 -10.90
CA GLN A 69 -0.07 -7.78 -11.50
C GLN A 69 1.22 -8.39 -10.94
N ILE A 70 2.27 -7.59 -10.76
CA ILE A 70 3.60 -8.10 -10.38
C ILE A 70 3.96 -7.84 -8.92
N ARG A 71 3.33 -6.84 -8.28
CA ARG A 71 3.65 -6.43 -6.92
C ARG A 71 2.44 -5.81 -6.23
N TRP A 72 2.40 -5.88 -4.92
CA TRP A 72 1.43 -5.13 -4.12
C TRP A 72 2.12 -3.94 -3.44
N SER A 73 1.34 -2.94 -3.05
CA SER A 73 1.79 -1.75 -2.34
C SER A 73 1.02 -1.63 -1.03
N PHE A 74 1.70 -1.75 0.10
CA PHE A 74 1.12 -1.56 1.43
C PHE A 74 1.30 -0.12 1.88
N LEU A 75 0.27 0.44 2.51
CA LEU A 75 0.35 1.75 3.17
C LEU A 75 0.76 1.56 4.63
N VAL A 76 1.70 2.38 5.08
CA VAL A 76 2.29 2.30 6.42
C VAL A 76 2.54 3.68 7.02
N ASP A 77 2.62 3.74 8.34
CA ASP A 77 3.15 4.90 9.07
C ASP A 77 4.70 4.84 9.06
N PRO A 78 5.41 5.86 8.54
CA PRO A 78 6.87 5.83 8.42
C PRO A 78 7.58 6.12 9.76
N ASP A 79 7.39 5.23 10.73
CA ASP A 79 7.90 5.30 12.11
C ASP A 79 9.43 5.19 12.23
N SER A 80 10.08 4.72 11.17
CA SER A 80 11.50 4.36 11.18
C SER A 80 12.12 4.53 9.79
N ARG A 81 13.46 4.56 9.75
CA ARG A 81 14.23 4.44 8.52
C ARG A 81 15.10 3.18 8.62
N PRO A 82 14.93 2.17 7.75
CA PRO A 82 15.75 0.98 7.80
C PRO A 82 17.21 1.32 7.55
N GLY A 83 18.11 0.74 8.35
CA GLY A 83 19.56 0.85 8.12
C GLY A 83 20.02 0.03 6.91
N ASP A 84 21.25 0.26 6.47
CA ASP A 84 21.79 -0.32 5.23
C ASP A 84 21.71 -1.84 5.16
N GLN A 85 21.98 -2.54 6.27
CA GLN A 85 21.89 -4.01 6.33
C GLN A 85 20.46 -4.52 6.10
N ILE A 86 19.46 -3.83 6.65
CA ILE A 86 18.05 -4.20 6.43
C ILE A 86 17.66 -3.87 5.00
N MET A 87 18.09 -2.73 4.47
CA MET A 87 17.84 -2.37 3.07
C MET A 87 18.43 -3.40 2.09
N GLU A 88 19.61 -3.94 2.39
CA GLU A 88 20.22 -5.02 1.58
C GLU A 88 19.36 -6.29 1.59
N GLU A 89 18.86 -6.71 2.76
CA GLU A 89 17.97 -7.87 2.85
C GLU A 89 16.64 -7.64 2.12
N LEU A 90 16.03 -6.47 2.29
CA LEU A 90 14.81 -6.11 1.56
C LEU A 90 15.03 -6.19 0.05
N ASN A 91 16.16 -5.67 -0.46
CA ASN A 91 16.50 -5.75 -1.87
C ASN A 91 16.66 -7.20 -2.35
N ARG A 92 17.30 -8.08 -1.57
CA ARG A 92 17.42 -9.52 -1.91
C ARG A 92 16.06 -10.20 -2.05
N LEU A 93 15.06 -9.73 -1.32
CA LEU A 93 13.71 -10.27 -1.32
C LEU A 93 12.77 -9.55 -2.31
N ASP A 94 13.30 -8.66 -3.15
CA ASP A 94 12.56 -7.79 -4.09
C ASP A 94 11.49 -6.91 -3.38
N ILE A 95 11.82 -6.48 -2.16
CA ILE A 95 10.99 -5.56 -1.36
C ILE A 95 11.52 -4.14 -1.54
N GLY A 96 10.66 -3.25 -2.04
CA GLY A 96 11.02 -1.86 -2.29
C GLY A 96 10.33 -0.89 -1.34
N ILE A 97 11.05 0.11 -0.84
CA ILE A 97 10.47 1.25 -0.10
C ILE A 97 10.69 2.51 -0.93
N PRO A 98 9.65 3.03 -1.59
CA PRO A 98 9.78 4.24 -2.39
C PRO A 98 10.22 5.44 -1.52
N ALA A 99 11.10 6.27 -2.08
CA ALA A 99 11.56 7.48 -1.40
C ALA A 99 10.43 8.53 -1.30
N ILE A 100 10.55 9.43 -0.31
CA ILE A 100 9.70 10.61 -0.19
C ILE A 100 9.76 11.42 -1.49
N GLY A 101 8.61 11.91 -1.95
CA GLY A 101 8.46 12.63 -3.22
C GLY A 101 8.10 11.73 -4.41
N SER A 102 8.18 10.41 -4.25
CA SER A 102 7.53 9.46 -5.17
C SER A 102 6.01 9.43 -4.97
N ALA A 103 5.30 8.70 -5.82
CA ALA A 103 3.84 8.56 -5.69
C ALA A 103 3.35 7.20 -6.20
N VAL A 104 2.23 6.74 -5.64
CA VAL A 104 1.52 5.53 -6.05
C VAL A 104 0.22 5.92 -6.72
N MET A 105 -0.01 5.40 -7.91
CA MET A 105 -1.29 5.55 -8.61
C MET A 105 -2.37 4.68 -7.95
N LEU A 106 -3.52 5.28 -7.67
CA LEU A 106 -4.68 4.63 -7.04
C LEU A 106 -5.76 4.29 -8.07
N PRO A 107 -6.59 3.26 -7.81
CA PRO A 107 -7.62 2.81 -8.73
C PRO A 107 -8.78 3.81 -8.77
N THR A 108 -9.29 4.11 -9.96
CA THR A 108 -10.56 4.83 -10.14
C THR A 108 -11.71 3.86 -10.37
N GLY A 109 -11.96 3.02 -9.37
CA GLY A 109 -12.98 1.97 -9.38
C GLY A 109 -12.88 1.10 -8.12
N LEU A 110 -13.99 0.51 -7.68
CA LEU A 110 -14.02 -0.40 -6.53
C LEU A 110 -13.94 -1.88 -6.92
N GLY A 111 -14.04 -2.19 -8.22
CA GLY A 111 -13.93 -3.54 -8.75
C GLY A 111 -12.48 -4.04 -8.86
N ARG A 112 -12.34 -5.34 -9.12
CA ARG A 112 -11.04 -5.93 -9.44
C ARG A 112 -10.57 -5.46 -10.82
N TRP A 113 -9.30 -5.08 -10.93
CA TRP A 113 -8.63 -4.66 -12.17
C TRP A 113 -9.25 -3.42 -12.84
N THR A 114 -8.99 -2.25 -12.25
CA THR A 114 -9.34 -0.94 -12.83
C THR A 114 -8.47 -0.60 -14.05
N ARG A 115 -8.79 0.52 -14.72
CA ARG A 115 -7.99 1.07 -15.83
C ARG A 115 -6.51 1.23 -15.45
N GLU A 116 -6.23 1.53 -14.18
CA GLU A 116 -4.90 1.71 -13.62
C GLU A 116 -4.16 0.39 -13.37
N GLY A 117 -4.78 -0.75 -13.69
CA GLY A 117 -4.22 -2.09 -13.49
C GLY A 117 -4.03 -2.43 -12.02
N CYS A 118 -4.80 -1.80 -11.13
CA CYS A 118 -4.70 -2.00 -9.69
C CYS A 118 -6.08 -2.07 -9.02
N TYR A 119 -6.14 -2.63 -7.82
CA TYR A 119 -7.34 -2.67 -6.99
C TYR A 119 -6.97 -2.83 -5.52
N TRP A 120 -7.85 -2.40 -4.62
CA TRP A 120 -7.67 -2.60 -3.19
C TRP A 120 -7.96 -4.06 -2.83
N VAL A 121 -6.98 -4.75 -2.26
CA VAL A 121 -7.19 -6.06 -1.61
C VAL A 121 -7.65 -5.84 -0.17
N VAL A 122 -7.01 -4.88 0.50
CA VAL A 122 -7.44 -4.36 1.80
C VAL A 122 -7.64 -2.85 1.61
N PRO A 123 -8.89 -2.36 1.54
CA PRO A 123 -9.14 -0.95 1.38
C PRO A 123 -8.76 -0.19 2.66
N PRO A 124 -8.25 1.05 2.55
CA PRO A 124 -8.11 1.91 3.71
C PRO A 124 -9.49 2.29 4.25
N THR A 125 -9.55 2.67 5.53
CA THR A 125 -10.73 3.31 6.13
C THR A 125 -10.32 4.61 6.78
N ARG A 126 -11.26 5.56 6.92
CA ARG A 126 -10.97 6.93 7.35
C ARG A 126 -10.17 7.04 8.64
N ASP A 127 -10.51 6.21 9.62
CA ASP A 127 -9.95 6.24 10.97
C ASP A 127 -8.93 5.12 11.21
N LEU A 128 -8.52 4.41 10.15
CA LEU A 128 -7.52 3.38 10.27
C LEU A 128 -6.16 3.99 10.59
N LYS A 129 -5.61 3.60 11.74
CA LYS A 129 -4.19 3.81 12.01
C LYS A 129 -3.39 2.88 11.11
N LEU A 130 -2.59 3.46 10.22
CA LEU A 130 -1.67 2.69 9.41
C LEU A 130 -0.69 1.93 10.31
N PRO A 131 -0.36 0.66 10.00
CA PRO A 131 0.62 -0.06 10.77
C PRO A 131 2.01 0.58 10.60
N PRO A 132 2.86 0.50 11.64
CA PRO A 132 4.23 1.01 11.54
C PRO A 132 5.03 0.33 10.43
N LEU A 133 5.86 1.10 9.72
CA LEU A 133 6.77 0.58 8.69
C LEU A 133 7.67 -0.52 9.27
N SER A 134 8.21 -0.32 10.48
CA SER A 134 9.03 -1.31 11.18
C SER A 134 8.32 -2.66 11.36
N SER A 135 7.03 -2.63 11.69
CA SER A 135 6.20 -3.82 11.89
C SER A 135 5.96 -4.55 10.57
N LEU A 136 5.61 -3.83 9.50
CA LEU A 136 5.42 -4.44 8.19
C LEU A 136 6.73 -5.05 7.66
N ILE A 137 7.87 -4.38 7.83
CA ILE A 137 9.20 -4.90 7.46
C ILE A 137 9.50 -6.18 8.24
N THR A 138 9.33 -6.16 9.56
CA THR A 138 9.57 -7.34 10.42
C THR A 138 8.75 -8.52 9.95
N THR A 139 7.46 -8.30 9.69
CA THR A 139 6.56 -9.33 9.16
C THR A 139 7.02 -9.81 7.78
N ALA A 140 7.38 -8.91 6.87
CA ALA A 140 7.83 -9.23 5.52
C ALA A 140 9.11 -10.08 5.48
N LEU A 141 10.03 -9.84 6.41
CA LEU A 141 11.24 -10.64 6.60
C LEU A 141 10.94 -12.02 7.20
N ALA A 142 9.95 -12.11 8.11
CA ALA A 142 9.56 -13.37 8.74
C ALA A 142 8.81 -14.31 7.78
N VAL A 143 7.94 -13.79 6.91
CA VAL A 143 7.12 -14.59 5.97
C VAL A 143 7.92 -15.13 4.78
N GLY A 144 8.83 -16.04 5.07
CA GLY A 144 9.72 -16.67 4.09
C GLY A 144 10.77 -17.56 4.72
N ILE A 145 10.98 -17.44 6.03
CA ILE A 145 11.79 -18.34 6.83
C ILE A 145 11.09 -19.70 7.00
N GLU A 146 9.76 -19.73 6.85
CA GLU A 146 8.98 -20.96 6.74
C GLU A 146 9.09 -21.52 5.32
N SER A 147 10.18 -22.24 5.07
CA SER A 147 10.26 -23.20 3.95
C SER A 147 10.48 -24.60 4.53
N GLU A 148 9.54 -25.49 4.20
CA GLU A 148 9.58 -26.96 4.31
C GLU A 148 9.42 -27.58 5.72
N GLY A 149 8.16 -27.92 6.04
CA GLY A 149 7.79 -29.03 6.91
C GLY A 149 6.94 -30.02 6.14
#